data_AF-F1T8Y9-F1
#
_entry.id   AF-F1T8Y9-F1
#
_cell.length_a   1.000
_cell.length_b   1.000
_cell.length_c   1.000
_cell.angle_alpha   90.00
_cell.angle_beta   90.00
_cell.angle_gamma   90.00
#
_symmetry.space_group_name_H-M   'P 1'
#
loop_
_entity.id
_entity.type
_entity.pdbx_description
1 polymer ?
#
loop_
_entity_poly.entity_id
_entity_poly.type
_entity_poly.pdbx_seq_one_letter_code
_entity_poly.pdbx_strand_id
1 'polypeptide(L)'
;MPGVKFKYPDETSVFPKLVSAINALCAEYGNSCICTSGYRSLEKQKIINAQTLAKSKDNYQKPNGAVYNKQGQCLAAAYGKSNHCYCIAMDISDVWFKALTNKEIEKFGLVKPMSYEPWHVQLIEHTGLSLSQKVAIKKSVLGIKRS
;
A
#
# COMPACT_ATOMS: atom_id res chain seq x y z
N MET A 1 5.89 10.22 20.65
CA MET A 1 4.75 9.28 20.52
C MET A 1 5.03 8.32 19.37
N PRO A 2 4.76 7.00 19.54
CA PRO A 2 4.82 6.04 18.44
C PRO A 2 3.89 6.45 17.28
N GLY A 3 4.32 6.18 16.05
CA GLY A 3 3.54 6.49 14.86
C GLY A 3 4.23 6.06 13.57
N VAL A 4 3.55 6.27 12.44
CA VAL A 4 4.10 5.98 11.12
C VAL A 4 5.06 7.06 10.65
N LYS A 5 6.16 6.64 10.06
CA LYS A 5 7.16 7.49 9.41
C LYS A 5 7.25 7.10 7.94
N PHE A 6 7.10 8.05 7.05
CA PHE A 6 7.27 7.80 5.62
C PHE A 6 8.75 7.85 5.25
N LYS A 7 9.22 6.82 4.55
CA LYS A 7 10.59 6.79 4.02
C LYS A 7 10.80 7.84 2.93
N TYR A 8 9.77 8.07 2.11
CA TYR A 8 9.81 8.97 0.97
C TYR A 8 8.74 10.07 1.14
N PRO A 9 9.13 11.37 1.20
CA PRO A 9 8.20 12.46 1.42
C PRO A 9 7.10 12.60 0.35
N ASP A 10 7.40 12.25 -0.90
CA ASP A 10 6.47 12.30 -2.04
C ASP A 10 5.37 11.23 -2.00
N GLU A 11 5.49 10.25 -1.10
CA GLU A 11 4.55 9.14 -0.95
C GLU A 11 3.59 9.32 0.24
N THR A 12 3.64 10.48 0.92
CA THR A 12 2.83 10.80 2.11
C THR A 12 1.34 11.02 1.83
N SER A 13 0.94 11.15 0.57
CA SER A 13 -0.44 11.39 0.15
C SER A 13 -1.33 10.15 0.29
N VAL A 14 -1.53 9.69 1.51
CA VAL A 14 -2.35 8.53 1.87
C VAL A 14 -3.67 9.00 2.48
N PHE A 15 -4.74 8.24 2.28
CA PHE A 15 -6.05 8.51 2.85
C PHE A 15 -5.94 8.73 4.38
N PRO A 16 -6.37 9.89 4.93
CA PRO A 16 -6.09 10.25 6.31
C PRO A 16 -6.54 9.20 7.34
N LYS A 17 -7.70 8.57 7.13
CA LYS A 17 -8.21 7.52 8.02
C LYS A 17 -7.28 6.30 8.08
N LEU A 18 -6.60 5.96 6.98
CA LEU A 18 -5.60 4.88 6.97
C LEU A 18 -4.37 5.26 7.80
N VAL A 19 -3.88 6.50 7.67
CA VAL A 19 -2.77 7.00 8.48
C VAL A 19 -3.12 7.01 9.97
N SER A 20 -4.33 7.47 10.32
CA SER A 20 -4.83 7.45 11.69
C SER A 20 -4.93 6.03 12.27
N ALA A 21 -5.43 5.08 11.48
CA ALA A 21 -5.52 3.67 11.90
C ALA A 21 -4.14 3.05 12.16
N ILE A 22 -3.15 3.33 11.31
CA ILE A 22 -1.77 2.87 11.53
C ILE A 22 -1.14 3.54 12.76
N ASN A 23 -1.40 4.84 13.00
CA ASN A 23 -0.92 5.51 14.21
C ASN A 23 -1.54 4.93 15.48
N ALA A 24 -2.84 4.59 15.46
CA ALA A 24 -3.49 3.91 16.58
C ALA A 24 -2.88 2.53 16.86
N LEU A 25 -2.60 1.74 15.81
CA LEU A 25 -1.86 0.49 15.92
C LEU A 25 -0.47 0.70 16.53
N CYS A 26 0.30 1.68 16.03
CA CYS A 26 1.61 2.01 16.57
C CYS A 26 1.57 2.37 18.06
N ALA A 27 0.55 3.14 18.47
CA ALA A 27 0.36 3.53 19.86
C ALA A 27 0.06 2.32 20.76
N GLU A 28 -0.86 1.43 20.35
CA GLU A 28 -1.20 0.21 21.10
C GLU A 28 0.03 -0.69 21.33
N TYR A 29 0.81 -0.91 20.27
CA TYR A 29 1.96 -1.81 20.33
C TYR A 29 3.22 -1.12 20.87
N GLY A 30 3.16 0.17 21.23
CA GLY A 30 4.32 0.93 21.70
C GLY A 30 5.44 1.11 20.67
N ASN A 31 5.18 0.85 19.39
CA ASN A 31 6.19 0.78 18.33
C ASN A 31 5.89 1.75 17.19
N SER A 32 6.90 2.48 16.72
CA SER A 32 6.79 3.20 15.45
C SER A 32 6.97 2.25 14.27
N CYS A 33 6.49 2.63 13.08
CA CYS A 33 6.76 1.91 11.84
C CYS A 33 7.24 2.82 10.72
N ILE A 34 7.91 2.21 9.73
CA ILE A 34 8.41 2.82 8.51
C ILE A 34 7.54 2.39 7.34
N CYS A 35 6.77 3.33 6.81
CA CYS A 35 6.09 3.20 5.53
C CYS A 35 7.09 3.38 4.39
N THR A 36 7.41 2.28 3.72
CA THR A 36 8.33 2.26 2.57
C THR A 36 7.63 2.43 1.23
N SER A 37 6.30 2.33 1.22
CA SER A 37 5.50 2.73 0.08
C SER A 37 4.14 3.27 0.49
N GLY A 38 3.89 4.55 0.26
CA GLY A 38 2.57 5.17 0.43
C GLY A 38 1.88 5.35 -0.92
N TYR A 39 1.55 6.59 -1.28
CA TYR A 39 1.04 6.91 -2.61
C TYR A 39 2.06 6.62 -3.72
N ARG A 40 1.60 6.12 -4.86
CA ARG A 40 2.40 5.95 -6.09
C ARG A 40 1.77 6.69 -7.26
N SER A 41 2.54 7.58 -7.88
CA SER A 41 2.20 8.08 -9.22
C SER A 41 2.26 6.95 -10.25
N LEU A 42 1.69 7.17 -11.44
CA LEU A 42 1.79 6.21 -12.54
C LEU A 42 3.25 5.92 -12.90
N GLU A 43 4.08 6.96 -12.99
CA GLU A 43 5.49 6.83 -13.32
C GLU A 43 6.27 6.06 -12.25
N LYS A 44 6.00 6.33 -10.95
CA LYS A 44 6.59 5.55 -9.86
C LYS A 44 6.18 4.09 -9.92
N GLN A 45 4.91 3.80 -10.23
CA GLN A 45 4.45 2.43 -10.41
C GLN A 45 5.21 1.74 -11.56
N LYS A 46 5.43 2.40 -12.70
CA LYS A 46 6.24 1.83 -13.79
C LYS A 46 7.67 1.49 -13.35
N ILE A 47 8.32 2.36 -12.59
CA ILE A 47 9.66 2.11 -12.01
C ILE A 47 9.63 0.87 -11.11
N ILE A 48 8.65 0.78 -10.20
CA ILE A 48 8.52 -0.36 -9.29
C ILE A 48 8.27 -1.66 -10.07
N ASN A 49 7.47 -1.62 -11.12
CA ASN A 49 7.24 -2.79 -11.97
C ASN A 49 8.55 -3.25 -12.64
N ALA A 50 9.32 -2.32 -13.22
CA ALA A 50 10.62 -2.64 -13.81
C ALA A 50 11.61 -3.22 -12.79
N GLN A 51 11.68 -2.63 -11.59
CA GLN A 51 12.51 -3.13 -10.50
C GLN A 51 12.08 -4.53 -10.05
N THR A 52 10.77 -4.77 -9.91
CA THR A 52 10.24 -6.08 -9.52
C THR A 52 10.49 -7.13 -10.59
N LEU A 53 10.37 -6.79 -11.88
CA LEU A 53 10.72 -7.68 -12.98
C LEU A 53 12.21 -8.08 -12.91
N ALA A 54 13.09 -7.12 -12.65
CA ALA A 54 14.54 -7.36 -12.58
C ALA A 54 15.00 -8.16 -11.34
N LYS A 55 14.18 -8.32 -10.30
CA LYS A 55 14.55 -9.05 -9.08
C LYS A 55 14.77 -10.55 -9.29
N SER A 56 14.19 -11.14 -10.33
CA SER A 56 14.33 -12.57 -10.62
C SER A 56 14.09 -12.85 -12.09
N LYS A 57 14.86 -13.79 -12.67
CA LYS A 57 14.65 -14.27 -14.04
C LYS A 57 13.33 -15.04 -14.22
N ASP A 58 12.76 -15.54 -13.11
CA ASP A 58 11.47 -16.24 -13.10
C ASP A 58 10.27 -15.28 -13.11
N ASN A 59 10.51 -13.98 -12.96
CA ASN A 59 9.45 -12.98 -13.04
C ASN A 59 9.13 -12.68 -14.50
N TYR A 60 7.85 -12.50 -14.79
CA TYR A 60 7.38 -12.12 -16.12
C TYR A 60 6.39 -10.96 -16.04
N GLN A 61 6.31 -10.20 -17.13
CA GLN A 61 5.44 -9.04 -17.23
C GLN A 61 4.36 -9.27 -18.29
N LYS A 62 3.11 -8.93 -17.94
CA LYS A 62 1.98 -8.92 -18.89
C LYS A 62 1.96 -7.61 -19.70
N PRO A 63 1.28 -7.56 -20.87
CA PRO A 63 1.19 -6.34 -21.70
C PRO A 63 0.64 -5.10 -20.98
N ASN A 64 -0.19 -5.29 -19.95
CA ASN A 64 -0.73 -4.20 -19.12
C ASN A 64 0.28 -3.69 -18.04
N GLY A 65 1.52 -4.18 -18.08
CA GLY A 65 2.60 -3.83 -17.18
C GLY A 65 2.67 -4.64 -15.89
N ALA A 66 1.65 -5.44 -15.54
CA ALA A 66 1.64 -6.22 -14.29
C ALA A 66 2.76 -7.26 -14.26
N VAL A 67 3.42 -7.42 -13.12
CA VAL A 67 4.52 -8.37 -12.93
C VAL A 67 4.08 -9.51 -12.03
N TYR A 68 4.40 -10.73 -12.45
CA TYR A 68 4.06 -11.98 -11.76
C TYR A 68 5.31 -12.83 -11.57
N ASN A 69 5.29 -13.71 -10.56
CA ASN A 69 6.26 -14.79 -10.44
C ASN A 69 5.75 -16.08 -11.12
N LYS A 70 6.62 -17.10 -11.20
CA LYS A 70 6.28 -18.43 -11.73
C LYS A 70 5.12 -19.13 -11.01
N GLN A 71 4.83 -18.78 -9.76
CA GLN A 71 3.68 -19.29 -9.00
C GLN A 71 2.37 -18.57 -9.33
N GLY A 72 2.37 -17.62 -10.25
CA GLY A 72 1.19 -16.85 -10.64
C GLY A 72 0.79 -15.76 -9.65
N GLN A 73 1.62 -15.45 -8.65
CA GLN A 73 1.38 -14.37 -7.71
C GLN A 73 1.71 -13.02 -8.36
N CYS A 74 0.82 -12.04 -8.21
CA CYS A 74 1.05 -10.69 -8.72
C CYS A 74 1.96 -9.95 -7.74
N LEU A 75 3.19 -9.65 -8.17
CA LEU A 75 4.21 -8.95 -7.36
C LEU A 75 4.20 -7.43 -7.60
N ALA A 76 3.65 -7.00 -8.74
CA ALA A 76 3.39 -5.58 -9.02
C ALA A 76 2.16 -5.46 -9.90
N ALA A 77 1.18 -4.67 -9.46
CA ALA A 77 -0.07 -4.50 -10.18
C ALA A 77 0.15 -3.84 -11.56
N ALA A 78 -0.84 -4.01 -12.44
CA ALA A 78 -0.89 -3.32 -13.72
C ALA A 78 -0.79 -1.79 -13.54
N TYR A 79 -0.30 -1.11 -14.58
CA TYR A 79 -0.10 0.33 -14.54
C TYR A 79 -1.39 1.08 -14.16
N GLY A 80 -1.31 1.92 -13.12
CA GLY A 80 -2.45 2.68 -12.61
C GLY A 80 -3.55 1.85 -11.92
N LYS A 81 -3.35 0.55 -11.69
CA LYS A 81 -4.34 -0.33 -11.03
C LYS A 81 -3.98 -0.69 -9.60
N SER A 82 -2.79 -0.33 -9.12
CA SER A 82 -2.38 -0.53 -7.72
C SER A 82 -3.23 0.32 -6.76
N ASN A 83 -3.58 -0.23 -5.59
CA ASN A 83 -4.25 0.51 -4.52
C ASN A 83 -3.41 1.70 -4.01
N HIS A 84 -2.08 1.64 -4.11
CA HIS A 84 -1.19 2.78 -3.85
C HIS A 84 -1.44 3.96 -4.80
N CYS A 85 -1.87 3.72 -6.04
CA CYS A 85 -2.20 4.77 -7.00
C CYS A 85 -3.50 5.53 -6.66
N TYR A 86 -4.27 5.02 -5.70
CA TYR A 86 -5.53 5.58 -5.23
C TYR A 86 -5.47 6.06 -3.77
N CYS A 87 -4.27 6.16 -3.19
CA CYS A 87 -4.05 6.64 -1.81
C CYS A 87 -4.65 5.73 -0.72
N ILE A 88 -4.99 4.48 -1.03
CA ILE A 88 -5.72 3.57 -0.11
C ILE A 88 -4.88 2.40 0.42
N ALA A 89 -3.57 2.40 0.20
CA ALA A 89 -2.68 1.35 0.68
C ALA A 89 -1.34 1.89 1.17
N MET A 90 -0.72 1.16 2.09
CA MET A 90 0.61 1.41 2.62
C MET A 90 1.40 0.10 2.67
N ASP A 91 2.69 0.16 2.37
CA ASP A 91 3.63 -0.93 2.61
C ASP A 91 4.51 -0.56 3.80
N ILE A 92 4.47 -1.38 4.85
CA ILE A 92 5.21 -1.20 6.09
C ILE A 92 6.34 -2.23 6.18
N SER A 93 7.58 -1.77 6.36
CA SER A 93 8.76 -2.63 6.24
C SER A 93 9.18 -3.35 7.52
N ASP A 94 8.70 -2.91 8.68
CA ASP A 94 9.13 -3.39 9.99
C ASP A 94 8.73 -4.84 10.24
N VAL A 95 9.63 -5.61 10.86
CA VAL A 95 9.42 -7.03 11.16
C VAL A 95 8.24 -7.24 12.10
N TRP A 96 8.10 -6.41 13.14
CA TRP A 96 7.00 -6.50 14.10
C TRP A 96 5.65 -6.33 13.41
N PHE A 97 5.53 -5.37 12.49
CA PHE A 97 4.30 -5.15 11.74
C PHE A 97 3.98 -6.34 10.83
N LYS A 98 5.00 -6.86 10.12
CA LYS A 98 4.85 -8.02 9.22
C LYS A 98 4.36 -9.27 9.95
N ALA A 99 4.76 -9.45 11.22
CA ALA A 99 4.33 -10.56 12.05
C ALA A 99 2.85 -10.52 12.46
N LEU A 100 2.20 -9.34 12.44
CA LEU A 100 0.80 -9.20 12.82
C LEU A 100 -0.15 -9.91 11.86
N THR A 101 -1.15 -10.58 12.42
CA THR A 101 -2.23 -11.24 11.67
C THR A 101 -3.40 -10.29 11.41
N ASN A 102 -4.29 -10.65 10.47
CA ASN A 102 -5.53 -9.90 10.24
C ASN A 102 -6.41 -9.81 11.50
N LYS A 103 -6.46 -10.87 12.31
CA LYS A 103 -7.21 -10.90 13.58
C LYS A 103 -6.74 -9.83 14.57
N GLU A 104 -5.44 -9.53 14.58
CA GLU A 104 -4.86 -8.55 15.50
C GLU A 104 -5.08 -7.10 15.04
N ILE A 105 -5.07 -6.87 13.73
CA ILE A 105 -5.17 -5.51 13.17
C ILE A 105 -6.60 -5.09 12.81
N GLU A 106 -7.54 -6.03 12.73
CA GLU A 106 -8.94 -5.79 12.38
C GLU A 106 -9.62 -4.79 13.32
N LYS A 107 -9.29 -4.83 14.62
CA LYS A 107 -9.82 -3.88 15.62
C LYS A 107 -9.49 -2.40 15.31
N PHE A 108 -8.48 -2.15 14.48
CA PHE A 108 -8.11 -0.81 13.99
C PHE A 108 -8.74 -0.46 12.63
N GLY A 109 -9.61 -1.33 12.09
CA GLY A 109 -10.18 -1.19 10.76
C GLY A 109 -9.20 -1.52 9.63
N LEU A 110 -8.11 -2.25 9.92
CA LEU A 110 -7.04 -2.58 8.97
C LEU A 110 -7.15 -4.02 8.46
N VAL A 111 -6.63 -4.27 7.26
CA VAL A 111 -6.49 -5.61 6.68
C VAL A 111 -5.24 -5.71 5.83
N LYS A 112 -4.60 -6.88 5.86
CA LYS A 112 -3.61 -7.36 4.90
C LYS A 112 -4.32 -8.23 3.86
N PRO A 113 -4.61 -7.70 2.66
CA PRO A 113 -5.47 -8.36 1.69
C PRO A 113 -4.79 -9.53 0.94
N MET A 114 -3.46 -9.64 1.03
CA MET A 114 -2.67 -10.66 0.33
C MET A 114 -1.80 -11.40 1.33
N SER A 115 -1.96 -12.73 1.40
CA SER A 115 -1.19 -13.57 2.34
C SER A 115 0.31 -13.60 2.03
N TYR A 116 0.69 -13.34 0.78
CA TYR A 116 2.08 -13.31 0.32
C TYR A 116 2.73 -11.92 0.38
N GLU A 117 2.00 -10.88 0.83
CA GLU A 117 2.52 -9.52 1.05
C GLU A 117 2.26 -9.05 2.49
N PRO A 118 2.93 -9.62 3.51
CA PRO A 118 2.68 -9.30 4.92
C PRO A 118 2.98 -7.85 5.31
N TRP A 119 3.63 -7.09 4.41
CA TRP A 119 3.89 -5.65 4.55
C TRP A 119 2.73 -4.77 4.05
N HIS A 120 1.86 -5.27 3.17
CA HIS A 120 0.83 -4.49 2.50
C HIS A 120 -0.43 -4.38 3.35
N VAL A 121 -0.89 -3.16 3.60
CA VAL A 121 -2.06 -2.88 4.44
C VAL A 121 -2.97 -1.82 3.84
N GLN A 122 -4.27 -1.98 4.06
CA GLN A 122 -5.31 -1.03 3.72
C GLN A 122 -6.42 -1.03 4.78
N LEU A 123 -7.40 -0.14 4.64
CA LEU A 123 -8.62 -0.21 5.46
C LEU A 123 -9.51 -1.36 4.99
N ILE A 124 -10.19 -2.03 5.93
CA ILE A 124 -11.15 -3.10 5.65
C ILE A 124 -12.24 -2.62 4.69
N GLU A 125 -12.78 -1.42 4.93
CA GLU A 125 -13.84 -0.81 4.12
C GLU A 125 -13.40 -0.49 2.67
N HIS A 126 -12.09 -0.50 2.39
CA HIS A 126 -11.56 -0.32 1.04
C HIS A 126 -11.49 -1.64 0.24
N THR A 127 -11.82 -2.77 0.86
CA THR A 127 -11.92 -4.07 0.19
C THR A 127 -13.16 -4.09 -0.71
N GLY A 128 -13.00 -4.49 -1.97
CA GLY A 128 -14.10 -4.58 -2.92
C GLY A 128 -14.58 -3.25 -3.51
N LEU A 129 -13.91 -2.12 -3.25
CA LEU A 129 -14.27 -0.85 -3.87
C LEU A 129 -14.23 -0.91 -5.41
N SER A 130 -15.26 -0.32 -6.02
CA SER A 130 -15.29 -0.06 -7.46
C SER A 130 -14.23 0.97 -7.87
N LEU A 131 -13.90 1.01 -9.16
CA LEU A 131 -12.94 1.97 -9.70
C LEU A 131 -13.39 3.43 -9.46
N SER A 132 -14.67 3.74 -9.60
CA SER A 132 -15.19 5.09 -9.38
C SER A 132 -15.01 5.55 -7.93
N GLN A 133 -15.26 4.65 -6.96
CA GLN A 133 -15.01 4.93 -5.54
C GLN A 133 -13.53 5.17 -5.25
N LYS A 134 -12.63 4.34 -5.80
CA LYS A 134 -11.17 4.53 -5.66
C LYS A 134 -10.71 5.86 -6.26
N VAL A 135 -11.25 6.24 -7.42
CA VAL A 135 -10.96 7.54 -8.05
C VAL A 135 -11.49 8.70 -7.20
N ALA A 136 -12.66 8.57 -6.59
CA ALA A 136 -13.22 9.59 -5.69
C ALA A 136 -12.30 9.81 -4.47
N ILE A 137 -11.82 8.74 -3.84
CA ILE A 137 -10.86 8.83 -2.71
C ILE A 137 -9.56 9.48 -3.17
N LYS A 138 -9.00 9.05 -4.31
CA LYS A 138 -7.80 9.67 -4.87
C LYS A 138 -7.99 11.18 -5.06
N LYS A 139 -9.15 11.61 -5.59
CA LYS A 139 -9.48 13.02 -5.78
C LYS A 139 -9.63 13.76 -4.44
N SER A 140 -10.20 13.15 -3.42
CA SER A 140 -10.31 13.80 -2.10
C SER A 140 -8.96 13.99 -1.42
N VAL A 141 -8.00 13.08 -1.66
CA VAL A 141 -6.64 13.15 -1.08
C VAL A 141 -5.74 14.09 -1.88
N LEU A 142 -5.72 13.98 -3.21
CA LEU A 142 -4.80 14.73 -4.08
C LEU A 142 -5.39 16.04 -4.62
N GLY A 143 -6.71 16.15 -4.69
CA GLY A 143 -7.45 17.27 -5.28
C GLY A 143 -7.58 18.50 -4.39
N ILE A 144 -7.04 18.45 -3.16
CA ILE A 144 -6.83 19.62 -2.32
C ILE A 144 -5.33 19.93 -2.29
N LYS A 145 -4.75 20.22 -3.46
CA LYS A 145 -3.66 21.20 -3.48
C LYS A 145 -4.33 22.56 -3.66
N ARG A 146 -4.76 23.17 -2.56
CA ARG A 146 -4.91 24.63 -2.55
C ARG A 146 -3.52 25.18 -2.87
N SER A 147 -3.50 26.01 -3.90
CA SER A 147 -2.42 26.91 -4.34
C SER A 147 -1.43 27.26 -3.25
#